data_AF-K9X6Z6-F1
#
_entry.id   AF-K9X6Z6-F1
#
_cell.length_a   1.000
_cell.length_b   1.000
_cell.length_c   1.000
_cell.angle_alpha   90.00
_cell.angle_beta   90.00
_cell.angle_gamma   90.00
#
_symmetry.space_group_name_H-M   'P 1'
#
loop_
_entity.id
_entity.type
_entity.pdbx_description
1 polymer ?
#
loop_
_entity_poly.entity_id
_entity_poly.type
_entity_poly.pdbx_seq_one_letter_code
_entity_poly.pdbx_strand_id
1 'polypeptide(L)'
;MRDDRPPGKKGKFALNSAAKIVLFTTFSGMFLTSSFYLASLIISGVNTSLSNIHPTFIPWISDEDRCESSGRSWRDNKCWDYEHSPSF
;
A
#
# COMPACT_ATOMS: atom_id res chain seq x y z
N MET A 1 -5.53 -63.35 -19.69
CA MET A 1 -5.63 -62.08 -20.44
C MET A 1 -4.53 -61.16 -19.91
N ARG A 2 -3.48 -60.91 -20.69
CA ARG A 2 -2.49 -59.87 -20.36
C ARG A 2 -3.07 -58.53 -20.81
N ASP A 3 -3.03 -57.54 -19.92
CA ASP A 3 -3.44 -56.17 -20.21
C ASP A 3 -2.28 -55.48 -20.95
N ASP A 4 -2.34 -55.47 -22.28
CA ASP A 4 -1.34 -54.86 -23.18
C ASP A 4 -1.56 -53.34 -23.36
N ARG A 5 -1.96 -52.63 -22.31
CA ARG A 5 -2.17 -51.18 -22.40
C ARG A 5 -0.82 -50.44 -22.33
N PRO A 6 -0.44 -49.65 -23.34
CA PRO A 6 0.89 -49.03 -23.40
C PRO A 6 1.08 -48.03 -22.25
N PRO A 7 2.11 -48.21 -21.39
CA PRO A 7 2.37 -47.33 -20.26
C PRO A 7 3.11 -46.08 -20.76
N GLY A 8 2.42 -45.08 -21.30
CA GLY A 8 3.14 -43.90 -21.78
C GLY A 8 2.35 -42.65 -22.16
N LYS A 9 1.07 -42.77 -22.51
CA LYS A 9 0.28 -41.59 -22.94
C LYS A 9 -0.29 -40.78 -21.77
N LYS A 10 -0.67 -41.45 -20.67
CA LYS A 10 -1.28 -40.79 -19.49
C LYS A 10 -0.29 -39.95 -18.68
N GLY A 11 0.94 -40.45 -18.49
CA GLY A 11 1.98 -39.76 -17.72
C GLY A 11 2.47 -38.46 -18.35
N LYS A 12 2.66 -38.45 -19.68
CA LYS A 12 3.06 -37.24 -20.43
C LYS A 12 1.99 -36.14 -20.39
N PHE A 13 0.70 -36.51 -20.45
CA PHE A 13 -0.42 -35.57 -20.38
C PHE A 13 -0.56 -34.94 -18.99
N ALA A 14 -0.37 -35.74 -17.94
CA ALA A 14 -0.38 -35.26 -16.56
C ALA A 14 0.82 -34.33 -16.27
N LEU A 15 2.01 -34.68 -16.76
CA LEU A 15 3.21 -33.86 -16.61
C LEU A 15 3.09 -32.50 -17.31
N ASN A 16 2.59 -32.47 -18.56
CA ASN A 16 2.37 -31.21 -19.27
C ASN A 16 1.29 -30.33 -18.62
N SER A 17 0.25 -30.94 -18.06
CA SER A 17 -0.79 -30.19 -17.35
C SER A 17 -0.26 -29.62 -16.04
N ALA A 18 0.50 -30.41 -15.27
CA ALA A 18 1.17 -29.95 -14.06
C ALA A 18 2.18 -28.82 -14.35
N ALA A 19 2.98 -28.95 -15.41
CA ALA A 19 3.93 -27.93 -15.81
C ALA A 19 3.25 -26.59 -16.14
N LYS A 20 2.12 -26.62 -16.84
CA LYS A 20 1.33 -25.41 -17.14
C LYS A 20 0.74 -24.76 -15.90
N ILE A 21 0.22 -25.57 -14.97
CA ILE A 21 -0.31 -25.07 -13.69
C ILE A 21 0.81 -24.42 -12.88
N VAL A 22 1.96 -25.08 -12.75
CA VAL A 22 3.12 -24.53 -12.05
C VAL A 22 3.54 -23.20 -12.67
N LEU A 23 3.67 -23.14 -14.00
CA LEU A 23 4.10 -21.94 -14.71
C LEU A 23 3.09 -20.78 -14.57
N PHE A 24 1.80 -21.08 -14.57
CA PHE A 24 0.77 -20.08 -14.30
C PHE A 24 0.84 -19.59 -12.86
N THR A 25 0.95 -20.49 -11.87
CA THR A 25 1.01 -20.12 -10.46
C THR A 25 2.24 -19.29 -10.11
N THR A 26 3.40 -19.58 -10.69
CA THR A 26 4.62 -18.81 -10.45
C THR A 26 4.52 -17.43 -11.09
N PHE A 27 3.98 -17.34 -12.31
CA PHE A 27 3.74 -16.06 -12.98
C PHE A 27 2.78 -15.21 -12.16
N SER A 28 1.58 -15.71 -11.87
CA SER A 28 0.61 -14.98 -11.05
C SER A 28 1.17 -14.56 -9.69
N GLY A 29 1.95 -15.43 -9.03
CA GLY A 29 2.64 -15.09 -7.79
C GLY A 29 3.60 -13.90 -7.93
N MET A 30 4.42 -13.86 -9.00
CA MET A 30 5.32 -12.73 -9.27
C MET A 30 4.57 -11.43 -9.53
N PHE A 31 3.45 -11.48 -10.26
CA PHE A 31 2.63 -10.29 -10.48
C PHE A 31 2.04 -9.77 -9.18
N LEU A 32 1.46 -10.64 -8.36
CA LEU A 32 0.85 -10.27 -7.09
C LEU A 32 1.88 -9.67 -6.12
N THR A 33 3.06 -10.28 -5.99
CA THR A 33 4.11 -9.76 -5.10
C THR A 33 4.63 -8.41 -5.59
N SER A 34 4.93 -8.28 -6.89
CA SER A 34 5.38 -7.02 -7.48
C SER A 34 4.37 -5.88 -7.27
N SER A 35 3.09 -6.14 -7.57
CA SER A 35 2.00 -5.19 -7.33
C SER A 35 1.87 -4.80 -5.86
N PHE A 36 2.02 -5.76 -4.94
CA PHE A 36 1.98 -5.48 -3.51
C PHE A 36 3.14 -4.59 -3.05
N TYR A 37 4.36 -4.85 -3.53
CA TYR A 37 5.51 -3.99 -3.23
C TYR A 37 5.32 -2.57 -3.76
N LEU A 38 4.84 -2.43 -4.99
CA LEU A 38 4.58 -1.10 -5.58
C LEU A 38 3.51 -0.34 -4.78
N ALA A 39 2.39 -0.99 -4.44
CA ALA A 39 1.35 -0.38 -3.61
C ALA A 39 1.89 0.03 -2.24
N SER A 40 2.70 -0.82 -1.60
CA SER A 40 3.31 -0.53 -0.30
C SER A 40 4.25 0.68 -0.35
N LEU A 41 5.05 0.82 -1.42
CA LEU A 41 5.92 1.97 -1.63
C LEU A 41 5.12 3.26 -1.82
N ILE A 42 4.04 3.23 -2.60
CA ILE A 42 3.16 4.39 -2.79
C ILE A 42 2.52 4.80 -1.45
N ILE A 43 1.96 3.85 -0.71
CA ILE A 43 1.33 4.11 0.60
C ILE A 43 2.36 4.70 1.58
N SER A 44 3.56 4.13 1.64
CA SER A 44 4.65 4.64 2.47
C SER A 44 5.04 6.08 2.11
N GLY A 45 5.13 6.39 0.80
CA GLY A 45 5.42 7.74 0.31
C GLY A 45 4.35 8.76 0.72
N VAL A 46 3.07 8.40 0.61
CA VAL A 46 1.95 9.25 1.04
C VAL A 46 1.99 9.48 2.56
N ASN A 47 2.18 8.41 3.34
CA ASN A 47 2.27 8.52 4.80
C ASN A 47 3.45 9.40 5.24
N THR A 48 4.58 9.29 4.53
CA THR A 48 5.75 10.15 4.77
C THR A 48 5.41 11.62 4.48
N SER A 49 4.72 11.91 3.38
CA SER A 49 4.28 13.28 3.07
C SER A 49 3.35 13.86 4.15
N LEU A 50 2.40 13.08 4.64
CA LEU A 50 1.50 13.50 5.72
C LEU A 50 2.22 13.69 7.07
N SER A 51 3.21 12.84 7.36
CA SER A 51 4.05 12.95 8.56
C SER A 51 4.95 14.19 8.56
N ASN A 52 5.19 14.82 7.41
CA ASN A 52 5.97 16.05 7.32
C ASN A 52 5.13 17.30 7.58
N ILE A 53 3.85 17.20 7.98
CA ILE A 53 3.12 18.36 8.47
C ILE A 53 3.82 18.87 9.73
N HIS A 54 4.38 20.08 9.64
CA HIS A 54 5.02 20.75 10.76
C HIS A 54 4.09 21.88 11.22
N PRO A 55 3.26 21.64 12.24
CA PRO A 55 2.31 22.63 12.67
C PRO A 55 3.02 23.87 13.19
N THR A 56 2.49 25.05 12.84
CA THR A 56 3.03 26.33 13.29
C THR A 56 2.10 26.96 14.31
N PHE A 57 2.69 27.58 15.32
CA PHE A 57 1.94 28.33 16.34
C PHE A 57 1.64 29.74 15.83
N ILE A 58 0.40 30.20 16.02
CA ILE A 58 -0.05 31.55 15.65
C ILE A 58 -0.02 32.50 16.86
N PRO A 59 0.92 33.46 16.92
CA PRO A 59 1.13 34.29 18.11
C PRO A 59 0.04 35.34 18.38
N TRP A 60 -0.75 35.73 17.39
CA TRP A 60 -1.79 36.75 17.53
C TRP A 60 -3.19 36.21 17.84
N ILE A 61 -3.35 34.88 17.90
CA ILE A 61 -4.62 34.22 18.30
C ILE A 61 -4.40 33.56 19.66
N SER A 62 -4.93 34.18 20.70
CA SER A 62 -4.86 33.71 22.09
C SER A 62 -6.23 33.28 22.63
N ASP A 63 -7.20 33.11 21.74
CA ASP A 63 -8.59 32.80 22.08
C ASP A 63 -9.01 31.54 21.33
N GLU A 64 -9.61 30.60 22.07
CA GLU A 64 -9.99 29.28 21.57
C GLU A 64 -11.07 29.39 20.50
N ASP A 65 -12.13 30.17 20.76
CA ASP A 65 -13.25 30.38 19.84
C ASP A 65 -12.78 30.99 18.51
N ARG A 66 -11.88 31.97 18.57
CA ARG A 66 -11.25 32.57 17.38
C ARG A 66 -10.33 31.61 16.64
N CYS A 67 -9.66 30.68 17.33
CA CYS A 67 -8.83 29.68 16.68
C CYS A 67 -9.68 28.67 15.91
N GLU A 68 -10.67 28.09 16.58
CA GLU A 68 -11.51 27.04 16.00
C GLU A 68 -12.43 27.58 14.90
N SER A 69 -12.98 28.79 15.07
CA SER A 69 -13.77 29.44 14.01
C SER A 69 -12.97 29.71 12.72
N SER A 70 -11.64 29.75 12.81
CA SER A 70 -10.75 29.91 11.66
C SER A 70 -10.35 28.58 10.99
N GLY A 71 -10.88 27.44 11.46
CA GLY A 71 -10.57 26.10 10.96
C GLY A 71 -9.26 25.52 11.49
N ARG A 72 -8.69 26.11 12.54
CA ARG A 72 -7.41 25.70 13.16
C ARG A 72 -7.66 24.92 14.44
N SER A 73 -6.62 24.24 14.94
CA SER A 73 -6.74 23.44 16.16
C SER A 73 -6.19 24.19 17.38
N TRP A 74 -6.97 24.23 18.45
CA TRP A 74 -6.51 24.71 19.75
C TRP A 74 -5.86 23.58 20.54
N ARG A 75 -4.62 23.78 21.01
CA ARG A 75 -3.89 22.82 21.85
C ARG A 75 -2.84 23.53 22.69
N ASP A 76 -2.73 23.17 23.97
CA ASP A 76 -1.73 23.73 24.91
C ASP A 76 -1.81 25.26 25.06
N ASN A 77 -3.04 25.81 25.13
CA ASN A 77 -3.32 27.26 25.16
C ASN A 77 -2.73 28.02 23.96
N LYS A 78 -2.63 27.35 22.82
CA LYS A 78 -2.06 27.87 21.59
C LYS A 78 -2.94 27.47 20.40
N CYS A 79 -3.02 28.37 19.43
CA CYS A 79 -3.63 28.08 18.15
C CYS A 79 -2.57 27.50 17.21
N TRP A 80 -2.84 26.32 16.65
CA TRP A 80 -1.95 25.58 15.77
C TRP A 80 -2.52 25.51 14.35
N ASP A 81 -1.67 25.87 13.40
CA ASP A 81 -1.94 25.76 11.96
C ASP A 81 -1.24 24.52 11.39
N TYR A 82 -2.03 23.57 10.89
CA TYR A 82 -1.55 22.30 10.32
C TYR A 82 -1.54 22.34 8.78
N GLU A 83 -1.87 23.47 8.17
CA GLU A 83 -2.01 23.60 6.71
C GLU A 83 -0.65 23.75 6.00
N HIS A 84 0.42 23.99 6.76
CA HIS A 84 1.76 24.19 6.22
C HIS A 84 2.57 22.90 6.16
N SER A 85 2.82 22.42 4.94
CA SER A 85 3.91 21.49 4.65
C SER A 85 5.22 22.29 4.57
N PRO A 86 6.36 21.82 5.08
CA PRO A 86 7.67 22.46 4.85
C PRO A 86 8.08 22.49 3.37
N SER A 87 7.35 21.80 2.50
CA SER A 87 7.55 21.78 1.06
C SER A 87 6.90 22.95 0.29
N PHE A 88 6.21 23.88 0.94
CA PHE A 88 5.77 25.14 0.31
C PHE A 88 5.53 26.27 1.31
#